data_AF-A0A1Q9EU45-F1
#
_entry.id   AF-A0A1Q9EU45-F1
#
_cell.length_a   1.000
_cell.length_b   1.000
_cell.length_c   1.000
_cell.angle_alpha   90.00
_cell.angle_beta   90.00
_cell.angle_gamma   90.00
#
_symmetry.space_group_name_H-M   'P 1'
#
loop_
_entity.id
_entity.type
_entity.pdbx_description
1 polymer ?
#
loop_
_entity_poly.entity_id
_entity_poly.type
_entity_poly.pdbx_seq_one_letter_code
_entity_poly.pdbx_strand_id
1 'polypeptide(L)'
;MPPLTRLNAVKDEARRPVCTGEVFPVARAYKEAIYSFADEWGFVIANSDPSAKALTAEEVDRRIAERVQGSLQFLDGESYTGIYCLSKRMRKDLSEETRVLSRDNPAVFLKHMEGVSQYTKDSDASQSKGYA
;
A
#
# COMPACT_ATOMS: atom_id res chain seq x y z
N MET A 1 -11.61 22.68 32.77
CA MET A 1 -11.64 21.40 32.02
C MET A 1 -12.00 21.71 30.58
N PRO A 2 -11.12 21.51 29.59
CA PRO A 2 -11.53 21.63 28.19
C PRO A 2 -12.25 20.34 27.74
N PRO A 3 -13.22 20.45 26.81
CA PRO A 3 -14.09 19.34 26.42
C PRO A 3 -13.38 18.35 25.48
N LEU A 4 -13.68 17.06 25.66
CA LEU A 4 -13.18 15.96 24.85
C LEU A 4 -13.74 16.05 23.42
N THR A 5 -12.90 16.42 22.46
CA THR A 5 -13.21 16.28 21.04
C THR A 5 -13.16 14.79 20.68
N ARG A 6 -14.31 14.22 20.29
CA ARG A 6 -14.40 12.85 19.77
C ARG A 6 -13.42 12.71 18.60
N LEU A 7 -12.37 11.91 18.78
CA LEU A 7 -11.58 11.39 17.68
C LEU A 7 -12.50 10.48 16.87
N ASN A 8 -12.92 10.93 15.70
CA ASN A 8 -13.48 10.02 14.71
C ASN A 8 -12.34 9.06 14.33
N ALA A 9 -12.43 7.83 14.79
CA ALA A 9 -11.61 6.72 14.31
C ALA A 9 -11.92 6.55 12.82
N VAL A 10 -11.13 7.19 11.96
CA VAL A 10 -11.18 6.95 10.53
C VAL A 10 -10.49 5.60 10.32
N LYS A 11 -11.28 4.61 9.89
CA LYS A 11 -10.80 3.33 9.37
C LYS A 11 -10.03 3.63 8.08
N ASP A 12 -8.73 3.86 8.21
CA ASP A 12 -7.84 4.13 7.08
C ASP A 12 -7.18 2.83 6.60
N GLU A 13 -7.92 2.07 5.80
CA GLU A 13 -7.41 0.84 5.18
C GLU A 13 -6.74 1.05 3.80
N ALA A 14 -6.84 2.24 3.21
CA ALA A 14 -6.35 2.46 1.85
C ALA A 14 -5.62 3.79 1.68
N ARG A 15 -4.46 3.95 2.32
CA ARG A 15 -3.55 5.07 2.06
C ARG A 15 -2.49 4.67 1.04
N ARG A 16 -2.38 5.43 -0.06
CA ARG A 16 -1.30 5.25 -1.05
C ARG A 16 0.03 5.65 -0.42
N PRO A 17 1.11 4.87 -0.53
CA PRO A 17 2.43 5.44 -0.42
C PRO A 17 2.66 6.33 -1.66
N VAL A 18 2.46 7.64 -1.52
CA VAL A 18 2.58 8.64 -2.62
C VAL A 18 3.97 8.65 -3.23
N CYS A 19 4.99 8.16 -2.53
CA CYS A 19 6.35 8.05 -3.06
C CYS A 19 6.40 7.33 -4.40
N THR A 20 5.50 6.38 -4.65
CA THR A 20 5.48 5.63 -5.90
C THR A 20 4.97 6.49 -7.08
N GLY A 21 4.08 7.44 -6.84
CA GLY A 21 3.58 8.35 -7.88
C GLY A 21 4.56 9.47 -8.25
N GLU A 22 5.42 9.87 -7.31
CA GLU A 22 6.50 10.85 -7.56
C GLU A 22 7.67 10.25 -8.34
N VAL A 23 7.94 8.96 -8.13
CA VAL A 23 9.10 8.27 -8.74
C VAL A 23 8.75 7.58 -10.06
N PHE A 24 7.53 7.05 -10.18
CA PHE A 24 7.10 6.32 -11.37
C PHE A 24 5.96 7.06 -12.09
N PRO A 25 6.06 7.26 -13.41
CA PRO A 25 5.02 7.93 -14.19
C PRO A 25 3.68 7.19 -14.19
N VAL A 26 3.69 5.87 -14.00
CA VAL A 26 2.48 5.06 -13.90
C VAL A 26 2.49 4.27 -12.61
N ALA A 27 1.50 4.50 -11.75
CA ALA A 27 1.27 3.72 -10.54
C ALA A 27 -0.22 3.36 -10.41
N ARG A 28 -0.53 2.07 -10.22
CA ARG A 28 -1.90 1.56 -10.11
C ARG A 28 -2.05 0.79 -8.80
N ALA A 29 -3.03 1.18 -8.00
CA ALA A 29 -3.39 0.47 -6.78
C ALA A 29 -4.43 -0.61 -7.09
N TYR A 30 -4.33 -1.73 -6.40
CA TYR A 30 -5.30 -2.83 -6.40
C TYR A 30 -5.44 -3.37 -4.98
N LYS A 31 -6.51 -4.11 -4.71
CA LYS A 31 -6.71 -4.77 -3.42
C LYS A 31 -7.27 -6.17 -3.59
N GLU A 32 -7.09 -6.98 -2.56
CA GLU A 32 -7.72 -8.30 -2.46
C GLU A 32 -8.01 -8.64 -1.00
N ALA A 33 -9.06 -9.42 -0.75
CA ALA A 33 -9.38 -9.89 0.59
C ALA A 33 -8.44 -11.03 0.98
N ILE A 34 -7.68 -10.85 2.06
CA ILE A 34 -6.81 -11.90 2.58
C ILE A 34 -7.46 -12.45 3.84
N TYR A 35 -8.14 -13.59 3.72
CA TYR A 35 -8.96 -14.14 4.81
C TYR A 35 -8.20 -14.43 6.11
N SER A 36 -6.90 -14.76 6.03
CA SER A 36 -6.06 -14.92 7.22
C SER A 36 -5.78 -13.62 7.95
N PHE A 37 -5.93 -12.47 7.28
CA PHE A 37 -5.78 -11.14 7.87
C PHE A 37 -7.11 -10.56 8.37
N ALA A 38 -8.22 -11.25 8.08
CA ALA A 38 -9.58 -10.80 8.36
C ALA A 38 -9.89 -9.41 7.78
N ASP A 39 -9.18 -9.01 6.72
CA ASP A 39 -9.31 -7.68 6.12
C ASP A 39 -8.89 -7.64 4.64
N GLU A 40 -9.17 -6.51 3.97
CA GLU A 40 -8.66 -6.24 2.63
C GLU A 40 -7.20 -5.78 2.69
N TRP A 41 -6.39 -6.25 1.75
CA TRP A 41 -5.00 -5.81 1.62
C TRP A 41 -4.77 -5.05 0.32
N GLY A 42 -4.16 -3.88 0.43
CA GLY A 42 -3.84 -3.01 -0.70
C GLY A 42 -2.42 -3.25 -1.22
N PHE A 43 -2.29 -3.27 -2.54
CA PHE A 43 -1.02 -3.37 -3.27
C PHE A 43 -0.92 -2.28 -4.33
N VAL A 44 0.31 -1.98 -4.77
CA VAL A 44 0.57 -1.00 -5.84
C VAL A 44 1.55 -1.60 -6.82
N ILE A 45 1.18 -1.59 -8.11
CA ILE A 45 2.11 -1.83 -9.21
C ILE A 45 2.54 -0.49 -9.81
N ALA A 46 3.84 -0.36 -10.12
CA ALA A 46 4.40 0.86 -10.68
C ALA A 46 5.29 0.54 -11.88
N ASN A 47 5.30 1.43 -12.86
CA ASN A 47 6.07 1.26 -14.09
C ASN A 47 6.76 2.58 -14.47
N SER A 48 8.03 2.46 -14.87
CA SER A 48 8.85 3.55 -15.39
C SER A 48 8.47 3.96 -16.81
N ASP A 49 7.81 3.07 -17.57
CA ASP A 49 7.29 3.37 -18.90
C ASP A 49 5.94 4.11 -18.81
N PRO A 50 5.86 5.38 -19.25
CA PRO A 50 4.61 6.15 -19.27
C PRO A 50 3.51 5.53 -20.15
N SER A 51 3.89 4.71 -21.13
CA SER A 51 2.95 4.05 -22.04
C SER A 51 2.34 2.77 -21.46
N ALA A 52 2.76 2.35 -20.26
CA ALA A 52 2.30 1.14 -19.62
C ALA A 52 0.78 1.15 -19.35
N LYS A 53 0.06 0.34 -20.12
CA LYS A 53 -1.38 0.12 -19.95
C LYS A 53 -1.62 -1.10 -19.06
N ALA A 54 -2.79 -1.10 -18.41
CA ALA A 54 -3.29 -2.31 -17.79
C ALA A 54 -3.52 -3.36 -18.89
N LEU A 55 -3.18 -4.61 -18.59
CA LEU A 55 -3.46 -5.74 -19.47
C LEU A 55 -4.97 -5.99 -19.52
N THR A 56 -5.46 -6.48 -20.66
CA THR A 56 -6.82 -7.00 -20.74
C THR A 56 -6.88 -8.39 -20.11
N ALA A 57 -8.08 -8.84 -19.73
CA ALA A 57 -8.28 -10.17 -19.16
C ALA A 57 -7.68 -11.26 -20.07
N GLU A 58 -7.94 -11.17 -21.38
CA GLU A 58 -7.50 -12.14 -22.37
C GLU A 58 -5.97 -12.17 -22.49
N GLU A 59 -5.32 -11.02 -22.42
CA GLU A 59 -3.86 -10.93 -22.47
C GLU A 59 -3.22 -11.48 -21.19
N VAL A 60 -3.88 -11.33 -20.04
CA VAL A 60 -3.46 -11.95 -18.78
C VAL A 60 -3.54 -13.47 -18.88
N ASP A 61 -4.69 -14.00 -19.34
CA ASP A 61 -4.87 -15.44 -19.50
C ASP A 61 -3.87 -16.04 -20.48
N ARG A 62 -3.63 -15.38 -21.62
CA ARG A 62 -2.61 -15.78 -22.59
C ARG A 62 -1.23 -15.85 -21.96
N ARG A 63 -0.84 -14.84 -21.18
CA ARG A 63 0.48 -14.81 -20.51
C ARG A 63 0.61 -15.84 -19.40
N ILE A 64 -0.46 -16.12 -18.66
CA ILE A 64 -0.48 -17.16 -17.63
C ILE A 64 -0.22 -18.51 -18.30
N ALA A 65 -0.96 -18.83 -19.36
CA ALA A 65 -0.80 -20.08 -20.11
C ALA A 65 0.61 -20.25 -20.71
N GLU A 66 1.24 -19.15 -21.14
CA GLU A 66 2.58 -19.17 -21.73
C GLU A 66 3.72 -19.32 -20.71
N ARG A 67 3.53 -18.82 -19.47
CA ARG A 67 4.66 -18.61 -18.53
C ARG A 67 4.55 -19.40 -17.24
N VAL A 68 3.34 -19.80 -16.84
CA VAL A 68 3.09 -20.47 -15.56
C VAL A 68 2.90 -21.96 -15.80
N GLN A 69 3.66 -22.78 -15.07
CA GLN A 69 3.46 -24.23 -15.08
C GLN A 69 2.42 -24.61 -14.03
N GLY A 70 1.33 -25.25 -14.47
CA GLY A 70 0.22 -25.67 -13.62
C GLY A 70 -0.95 -24.67 -13.57
N SER A 71 -1.95 -24.92 -12.72
CA SER A 71 -3.14 -24.09 -12.56
C SER A 71 -3.01 -23.14 -11.38
N LEU A 72 -3.28 -21.85 -11.61
CA LEU A 72 -3.42 -20.86 -10.54
C LEU A 72 -4.75 -21.08 -9.80
N GLN A 73 -4.74 -20.85 -8.48
CA GLN A 73 -5.93 -21.06 -7.63
C GLN A 73 -6.84 -19.83 -7.52
N PHE A 74 -6.32 -18.65 -7.85
CA PHE A 74 -7.01 -17.38 -7.65
C PHE A 74 -6.94 -16.49 -8.88
N LEU A 75 -5.73 -16.26 -9.41
CA LEU A 75 -5.53 -15.26 -10.46
C LEU A 75 -5.82 -15.83 -11.86
N ASP A 76 -6.79 -15.25 -12.53
CA ASP A 76 -7.08 -15.34 -13.97
C ASP A 76 -7.36 -13.93 -14.53
N GLY A 77 -7.73 -13.81 -15.80
CA GLY A 77 -8.01 -12.54 -16.46
C GLY A 77 -9.20 -11.77 -15.84
N GLU A 78 -10.26 -12.47 -15.44
CA GLU A 78 -11.43 -11.87 -14.79
C GLU A 78 -11.07 -11.34 -13.40
N SER A 79 -10.38 -12.16 -12.60
CA SER A 79 -9.89 -11.81 -11.26
C SER A 79 -8.89 -10.66 -11.33
N TYR A 80 -8.00 -10.65 -12.33
CA TYR A 80 -7.10 -9.53 -12.58
C TYR A 80 -7.87 -8.23 -12.82
N THR A 81 -8.99 -8.27 -13.53
CA THR A 81 -9.83 -7.07 -13.71
C THR A 81 -10.53 -6.69 -12.40
N GLY A 82 -10.98 -7.68 -11.62
CA GLY A 82 -11.64 -7.53 -10.33
C GLY A 82 -10.79 -6.81 -9.28
N ILE A 83 -9.51 -7.18 -9.11
CA ILE A 83 -8.62 -6.61 -8.08
C ILE A 83 -8.39 -5.09 -8.25
N TYR A 84 -8.53 -4.56 -9.48
CA TYR A 84 -8.42 -3.12 -9.75
C TYR A 84 -9.75 -2.36 -9.56
N CYS A 85 -10.86 -3.05 -9.28
CA CYS A 85 -12.17 -2.43 -9.04
C CYS A 85 -12.25 -1.82 -7.63
N LEU A 86 -11.57 -0.69 -7.43
CA LEU A 86 -11.59 0.05 -6.17
C LEU A 86 -12.92 0.78 -5.93
N SER A 87 -13.37 0.79 -4.68
CA SER A 87 -14.59 1.50 -4.28
C SER A 87 -14.47 3.01 -4.61
N LYS A 88 -15.61 3.69 -4.81
CA LYS A 88 -15.63 5.14 -5.06
C LYS A 88 -14.88 5.91 -3.98
N ARG A 89 -15.01 5.48 -2.72
CA ARG A 89 -14.36 6.10 -1.59
C ARG A 89 -12.84 5.97 -1.67
N MET A 90 -12.33 4.76 -1.88
CA MET A 90 -10.90 4.51 -2.02
C MET A 90 -10.30 5.29 -3.18
N ARG A 91 -10.98 5.34 -4.34
CA ARG A 91 -10.50 6.15 -5.48
C ARG A 91 -10.38 7.63 -5.15
N LYS A 92 -11.32 8.16 -4.37
CA LYS A 92 -11.28 9.55 -3.89
C LYS A 92 -10.11 9.76 -2.94
N ASP A 93 -9.99 8.92 -1.91
CA ASP A 93 -8.93 9.04 -0.91
C ASP A 93 -7.53 8.94 -1.57
N LEU A 94 -7.36 8.03 -2.54
CA LEU A 94 -6.11 7.89 -3.32
C LEU A 94 -5.78 9.12 -4.19
N SER A 95 -6.79 9.88 -4.63
CA SER A 95 -6.61 11.09 -5.43
C SER A 95 -6.34 12.34 -4.59
N GLU A 96 -6.79 12.35 -3.34
CA GLU A 96 -6.64 13.47 -2.40
C GLU A 96 -5.37 13.35 -1.54
N GLU A 97 -4.77 12.15 -1.47
CA GLU A 97 -3.54 11.90 -0.73
C GLU A 97 -2.32 12.58 -1.40
N THR A 98 -1.69 13.48 -0.65
CA THR A 98 -0.59 14.37 -1.11
C THR A 98 0.71 14.14 -0.35
N ARG A 99 0.70 13.28 0.67
CA ARG A 99 1.83 13.10 1.56
C ARG A 99 2.92 12.23 0.94
N VAL A 100 4.04 12.85 0.58
CA VAL A 100 5.24 12.16 0.12
C VAL A 100 6.05 11.67 1.32
N LEU A 101 6.36 10.38 1.31
CA LEU A 101 7.26 9.77 2.30
C LEU A 101 8.71 10.10 1.92
N SER A 102 9.43 10.73 2.83
CA SER A 102 10.85 11.04 2.66
C SER A 102 11.59 10.80 3.97
N ARG A 103 12.92 10.85 3.95
CA ARG A 103 13.71 10.77 5.18
C ARG A 103 13.29 11.85 6.21
N ASP A 104 12.96 13.03 5.72
CA ASP A 104 12.62 14.19 6.54
C ASP A 104 11.11 14.21 6.91
N ASN A 105 10.30 13.35 6.25
CA ASN A 105 8.89 13.13 6.53
C ASN A 105 8.56 11.62 6.51
N PRO A 106 8.99 10.86 7.54
CA PRO A 106 8.79 9.42 7.59
C PRO A 106 7.32 9.05 7.78
N ALA A 107 6.93 7.87 7.30
CA ALA A 107 5.60 7.34 7.56
C ALA A 107 5.41 7.09 9.05
N VAL A 108 4.53 7.85 9.70
CA VAL A 108 4.04 7.49 11.04
C VAL A 108 2.94 6.46 10.88
N PHE A 109 3.27 5.20 11.10
CA PHE A 109 2.27 4.15 11.26
C PHE A 109 1.75 4.20 12.68
N LEU A 110 0.60 4.85 12.88
CA LEU A 110 -0.17 4.68 14.12
C LEU A 110 -0.71 3.25 14.12
N LYS A 111 0.07 2.34 14.72
CA LYS A 111 -0.34 0.97 14.98
C LYS A 111 -1.56 1.05 15.91
N HIS A 112 -2.73 0.63 15.43
CA HIS A 112 -3.95 0.46 16.24
C HIS A 112 -3.84 -0.68 17.27
N MET A 113 -2.63 -0.97 17.76
CA MET A 113 -2.36 -1.89 18.85
C MET A 113 -1.58 -1.10 19.89
N GLU A 114 -2.25 -0.68 20.96
CA GLU A 114 -1.60 -0.14 22.15
C GLU A 114 -0.50 -1.12 22.58
N GLY A 115 0.78 -0.73 22.48
CA GLY A 115 1.87 -1.55 23.03
C GLY A 115 3.25 -1.52 22.36
N VAL A 116 3.50 -0.73 21.32
CA VAL A 116 4.90 -0.56 20.83
C VAL A 116 5.34 0.87 21.06
N SER A 117 6.09 1.04 22.14
CA SER A 117 6.75 2.28 22.55
C SER A 117 7.68 2.83 21.46
N GLN A 118 7.80 4.15 21.49
CA GLN A 118 8.46 5.05 20.56
C GLN A 118 9.88 4.59 20.20
N TYR A 119 10.10 4.27 18.92
CA TYR A 119 11.44 4.24 18.33
C TYR A 119 11.49 5.38 17.32
N THR A 120 11.91 6.57 17.79
CA THR A 120 12.57 7.64 17.00
C THR A 120 12.63 8.92 17.84
N LYS A 121 13.60 8.97 18.75
CA LYS A 121 14.35 10.15 19.21
C LYS A 121 15.13 9.67 20.43
N ASP A 122 16.35 9.19 20.19
CA ASP A 122 17.46 9.09 21.17
C ASP A 122 18.68 8.32 20.60
N SER A 123 18.85 8.19 19.27
CA SER A 123 20.06 7.58 18.69
C SER A 123 21.15 8.59 18.30
N ASP A 124 21.03 9.87 18.69
CA ASP A 124 22.08 10.88 18.54
C ASP A 124 22.70 11.25 19.90
N ALA A 125 23.14 10.25 20.66
CA ALA A 125 24.19 10.42 21.67
C ALA A 125 24.76 9.05 22.07
N SER A 126 26.08 8.94 22.04
CA SER A 126 26.88 7.90 22.71
C SER A 126 26.79 6.45 22.18
N GLN A 127 27.52 6.17 21.10
CA GLN A 127 28.31 4.93 21.05
C GLN A 127 29.80 5.26 21.20
N SER A 128 30.27 5.22 22.44
CA SER A 128 31.69 5.07 22.77
C SER A 128 31.79 4.11 23.95
N LYS A 129 32.81 3.23 23.90
CA LYS A 129 33.11 2.05 24.76
C LYS A 129 32.44 0.77 24.22
N GLY A 130 33.15 -0.21 23.70
CA GLY A 130 34.50 -0.69 24.03
C GLY A 130 34.35 -1.95 24.87
N TYR A 131 34.57 -3.12 24.26
CA TYR A 131 34.88 -4.35 24.98
C TYR A 131 36.02 -5.06 24.26
N ALA A 132 37.07 -5.28 25.05
CA ALA A 132 38.19 -6.17 24.79
C ALA A 132 37.74 -7.63 24.99
#